data_AF-A0A2D0JQE3-F1
#
_entry.id   AF-A0A2D0JQE3-F1
#
_cell.length_a   1.000
_cell.length_b   1.000
_cell.length_c   1.000
_cell.angle_alpha   90.00
_cell.angle_beta   90.00
_cell.angle_gamma   90.00
#
_symmetry.space_group_name_H-M   'P 1'
#
loop_
_entity.id
_entity.type
_entity.pdbx_description
1 polymer ?
#
loop_
_entity_poly.entity_id
_entity_poly.type
_entity_poly.pdbx_seq_one_letter_code
_entity_poly.pdbx_strand_id
1 'polypeptide(L)'
;MIRINVFVEGQTEETFVRDVLAPYFFAQQIYLTPILAQTSSRQKGGITSYGKVKHQITRLCRQDPGAFVTTLIDYYGLPSDFPDYDIQRDNATNERVVQLEQAFANDIGQTNFIPNLLLHEFEALLFCQPEKFADWLDDNAPISAQNSQCPYPGSPPVPVSVSVPGQLITPRQNPEPAFSGYTNGSD
;
A
#
# COMPACT_ATOMS: atom_id res chain seq x y z
N MET A 1 -5.29 -5.11 20.77
CA MET A 1 -5.61 -5.87 19.56
C MET A 1 -6.12 -4.89 18.52
N ILE A 2 -5.50 -4.84 17.34
CA ILE A 2 -5.89 -3.91 16.26
C ILE A 2 -6.56 -4.73 15.16
N ARG A 3 -7.75 -4.31 14.73
CA ARG A 3 -8.48 -4.92 13.62
C ARG A 3 -8.60 -3.92 12.48
N ILE A 4 -8.33 -4.37 11.27
CA ILE A 4 -8.33 -3.53 10.07
C ILE A 4 -9.12 -4.26 8.99
N ASN A 5 -10.22 -3.65 8.56
CA ASN A 5 -10.95 -4.08 7.37
C ASN A 5 -10.31 -3.39 6.17
N VAL A 6 -9.81 -4.16 5.22
CA VAL A 6 -9.14 -3.65 4.01
C VAL A 6 -10.12 -3.77 2.86
N PHE A 7 -10.69 -2.65 2.44
CA PHE A 7 -11.61 -2.60 1.30
C PHE A 7 -10.81 -2.65 -0.01
N VAL A 8 -11.00 -3.70 -0.80
CA VAL A 8 -10.19 -4.00 -1.98
C VAL A 8 -11.05 -3.99 -3.24
N GLU A 9 -10.47 -3.56 -4.36
CA GLU A 9 -11.18 -3.47 -5.64
C GLU A 9 -11.44 -4.84 -6.29
N GLY A 10 -10.43 -5.70 -6.33
CA GLY A 10 -10.44 -6.95 -7.08
C GLY A 10 -10.02 -8.17 -6.26
N GLN A 11 -10.12 -9.34 -6.91
CA GLN A 11 -9.78 -10.64 -6.30
C GLN A 11 -8.27 -10.79 -6.07
N THR A 12 -7.45 -10.12 -6.87
CA THR A 12 -5.98 -10.14 -6.74
C THR A 12 -5.58 -9.49 -5.42
N GLU A 13 -6.11 -8.30 -5.13
CA GLU A 13 -5.83 -7.54 -3.90
C GLU A 13 -6.42 -8.26 -2.69
N GLU A 14 -7.62 -8.85 -2.82
CA GLU A 14 -8.24 -9.68 -1.77
C GLU A 14 -7.34 -10.85 -1.37
N THR A 15 -6.83 -11.57 -2.36
CA THR A 15 -5.90 -12.68 -2.18
C THR A 15 -4.58 -12.20 -1.57
N PHE A 16 -4.05 -11.08 -2.03
CA PHE A 16 -2.81 -10.50 -1.48
C PHE A 16 -2.94 -10.13 0.00
N VAL A 17 -4.05 -9.49 0.39
CA VAL A 17 -4.29 -9.16 1.80
C VAL A 17 -4.42 -10.43 2.63
N ARG A 18 -5.20 -11.41 2.15
CA ARG A 18 -5.49 -12.65 2.88
C ARG A 18 -4.25 -13.53 3.06
N ASP A 19 -3.48 -13.72 2.00
CA ASP A 19 -2.45 -14.75 1.93
C ASP A 19 -1.04 -14.20 2.20
N VAL A 20 -0.84 -12.88 2.05
CA VAL A 20 0.47 -12.24 2.27
C VAL A 20 0.45 -11.29 3.46
N LEU A 21 -0.43 -10.28 3.47
CA LEU A 21 -0.40 -9.25 4.50
C LEU A 21 -0.92 -9.76 5.86
N ALA A 22 -2.04 -10.46 5.88
CA ALA A 22 -2.66 -10.92 7.12
C ALA A 22 -1.72 -11.85 7.93
N PRO A 23 -1.03 -12.85 7.34
CA PRO A 23 -0.05 -13.66 8.07
C PRO A 23 1.12 -12.85 8.61
N TYR A 24 1.63 -11.88 7.85
CA TYR A 24 2.76 -11.04 8.25
C TYR A 24 2.42 -10.20 9.50
N PHE A 25 1.22 -9.62 9.54
CA PHE A 25 0.78 -8.75 10.62
C PHE A 25 0.20 -9.49 11.83
N PHE A 26 -0.19 -10.75 11.67
CA PHE A 26 -0.75 -11.57 12.75
C PHE A 26 0.19 -11.65 13.96
N ALA A 27 1.50 -11.84 13.73
CA ALA A 27 2.50 -11.90 14.79
C ALA A 27 2.58 -10.59 15.61
N GLN A 28 2.13 -9.47 15.04
CA GLN A 28 2.12 -8.15 15.65
C GLN A 28 0.78 -7.81 16.31
N GLN A 29 -0.15 -8.78 16.43
CA GLN A 29 -1.50 -8.60 16.98
C GLN A 29 -2.35 -7.59 16.17
N ILE A 30 -2.06 -7.48 14.87
CA ILE A 30 -2.82 -6.71 13.88
C ILE A 30 -3.52 -7.70 12.96
N TYR A 31 -4.84 -7.59 12.87
CA TYR A 31 -5.69 -8.54 12.16
C TYR A 31 -6.32 -7.85 10.95
N LEU A 32 -5.94 -8.29 9.76
CA LEU A 32 -6.45 -7.74 8.50
C LEU A 32 -7.55 -8.65 7.96
N THR A 33 -8.67 -8.05 7.58
CA THR A 33 -9.79 -8.73 6.92
C THR A 33 -10.04 -8.06 5.58
N PRO A 34 -9.79 -8.73 4.44
CA PRO A 34 -10.12 -8.15 3.14
C PRO A 34 -11.63 -8.12 2.93
N ILE A 35 -12.12 -7.02 2.36
CA ILE A 35 -13.52 -6.82 1.98
C ILE A 35 -13.55 -6.45 0.51
N LEU A 36 -13.97 -7.39 -0.34
CA LEU A 36 -14.08 -7.16 -1.78
C LEU A 36 -15.20 -6.18 -2.10
N ALA A 37 -14.91 -5.18 -2.93
CA ALA A 37 -15.87 -4.21 -3.41
C ALA A 37 -17.03 -4.90 -4.14
N GLN A 38 -18.26 -4.60 -3.74
CA GLN A 38 -19.44 -5.09 -4.45
C GLN A 38 -19.69 -4.24 -5.69
N THR A 39 -19.05 -4.60 -6.80
CA THR A 39 -19.31 -4.04 -8.12
C THR A 39 -20.40 -4.90 -8.79
N SER A 40 -21.24 -4.30 -9.64
CA SER A 40 -22.37 -5.03 -10.22
C SER A 40 -21.90 -6.26 -11.01
N SER A 41 -22.61 -7.38 -10.85
CA SER A 41 -22.28 -8.75 -11.31
C SER A 41 -21.95 -8.98 -12.79
N ARG A 42 -21.83 -7.93 -13.61
CA ARG A 42 -21.73 -8.01 -15.06
C ARG A 42 -20.40 -7.51 -15.66
N GLN A 43 -19.48 -6.96 -14.86
CA GLN A 43 -18.19 -6.46 -15.38
C GLN A 43 -17.01 -7.01 -14.58
N LYS A 44 -15.96 -7.39 -15.31
CA LYS A 44 -14.67 -7.85 -14.79
C LYS A 44 -13.96 -6.66 -14.13
N GLY A 45 -13.95 -6.61 -12.80
CA GLY A 45 -13.18 -5.63 -12.01
C GLY A 45 -13.66 -4.18 -12.17
N GLY A 46 -13.12 -3.26 -11.37
CA GLY A 46 -13.36 -1.82 -11.53
C GLY A 46 -14.32 -1.21 -10.52
N ILE A 47 -13.86 -0.18 -9.82
CA ILE A 47 -14.76 0.74 -9.11
C ILE A 47 -15.49 1.61 -10.13
N THR A 48 -16.78 1.31 -10.35
CA THR A 48 -17.60 2.00 -11.37
C THR A 48 -18.33 3.24 -10.87
N SER A 49 -18.44 3.42 -9.55
CA SER A 49 -19.08 4.59 -8.96
C SER A 49 -18.58 4.82 -7.54
N TYR A 50 -18.12 6.03 -7.29
CA TYR A 50 -17.70 6.46 -5.96
C TYR A 50 -18.84 6.38 -4.95
N GLY A 51 -20.08 6.71 -5.34
CA GLY A 51 -21.24 6.64 -4.45
C GLY A 51 -21.46 5.24 -3.82
N LYS A 52 -21.19 4.16 -4.57
CA LYS A 52 -21.28 2.78 -4.05
C LYS A 52 -20.15 2.47 -3.08
N VAL A 53 -18.95 2.96 -3.36
CA VAL A 53 -17.77 2.81 -2.49
C VAL A 53 -18.00 3.54 -1.18
N LYS A 54 -18.40 4.82 -1.25
CA LYS A 54 -18.76 5.63 -0.09
C LYS A 54 -19.77 4.93 0.81
N HIS A 55 -20.85 4.39 0.22
CA HIS A 55 -21.87 3.69 1.00
C HIS A 55 -21.32 2.45 1.72
N GLN A 56 -20.54 1.63 1.03
CA GLN A 56 -19.96 0.41 1.60
C GLN A 56 -18.94 0.70 2.71
N ILE A 57 -17.98 1.61 2.45
CA ILE A 57 -16.97 2.01 3.44
C ILE A 57 -17.64 2.63 4.67
N THR A 58 -18.57 3.56 4.48
CA THR A 58 -19.30 4.19 5.59
C THR A 58 -20.03 3.14 6.43
N ARG A 59 -20.63 2.14 5.78
CA ARG A 59 -21.27 1.02 6.47
C ARG A 59 -20.27 0.19 7.28
N LEU A 60 -19.12 -0.17 6.70
CA LEU A 60 -18.07 -0.92 7.39
C LEU A 60 -17.58 -0.18 8.64
N CYS A 61 -17.30 1.12 8.52
CA CYS A 61 -16.86 1.94 9.65
C CYS A 61 -17.89 1.96 10.79
N ARG A 62 -19.19 2.01 10.46
CA ARG A 62 -20.28 2.09 11.45
C ARG A 62 -20.65 0.75 12.06
N GLN A 63 -20.52 -0.34 11.31
CA GLN A 63 -20.83 -1.69 11.79
C GLN A 63 -19.86 -2.14 12.89
N ASP A 64 -18.62 -1.70 12.80
CA ASP A 64 -17.59 -2.02 13.79
C ASP A 64 -16.72 -0.79 14.11
N PRO A 65 -17.21 0.10 15.00
CA PRO A 65 -16.48 1.33 15.35
C PRO A 65 -15.12 1.08 16.02
N GLY A 66 -14.88 -0.13 16.53
CA GLY A 66 -13.62 -0.53 17.16
C GLY A 66 -12.62 -1.16 16.18
N ALA A 67 -12.93 -1.22 14.89
CA ALA A 67 -12.00 -1.62 13.84
C ALA A 67 -11.68 -0.43 12.93
N PHE A 68 -10.46 -0.39 12.42
CA PHE A 68 -10.09 0.55 11.36
C PHE A 68 -10.57 0.04 10.02
N VAL A 69 -10.80 0.96 9.09
CA VAL A 69 -11.11 0.66 7.70
C VAL A 69 -10.09 1.38 6.83
N THR A 70 -9.49 0.65 5.90
CA THR A 70 -8.57 1.20 4.89
C THR A 70 -8.91 0.67 3.51
N THR A 71 -8.24 1.15 2.47
CA THR A 71 -8.48 0.75 1.08
C THR A 71 -7.22 0.21 0.41
N LEU A 72 -7.38 -0.65 -0.59
CA LEU A 72 -6.39 -0.95 -1.63
C LEU A 72 -7.13 -0.84 -2.96
N ILE A 73 -7.13 0.38 -3.50
CA ILE A 73 -7.86 0.76 -4.71
C ILE A 73 -6.84 1.32 -5.71
N ASP A 74 -6.95 0.94 -6.97
CA ASP A 74 -6.09 1.49 -8.02
C ASP A 74 -6.37 2.98 -8.23
N TYR A 75 -5.31 3.80 -8.13
CA TYR A 75 -5.36 5.23 -8.40
C TYR A 75 -5.82 5.55 -9.83
N TYR A 76 -5.39 4.75 -10.82
CA TYR A 76 -5.73 4.98 -12.23
C TYR A 76 -7.14 4.50 -12.59
N GLY A 77 -7.71 3.62 -11.75
CA GLY A 77 -9.07 3.09 -11.88
C GLY A 77 -10.15 3.93 -11.19
N LEU A 78 -9.80 5.08 -10.61
CA LEU A 78 -10.77 5.91 -9.88
C LEU A 78 -11.86 6.47 -10.81
N PRO A 79 -13.14 6.44 -10.37
CA PRO A 79 -14.25 6.93 -11.18
C PRO A 79 -14.25 8.46 -11.23
N SER A 80 -14.84 9.04 -12.28
CA SER A 80 -14.90 10.50 -12.45
C SER A 80 -15.72 11.23 -11.38
N ASP A 81 -16.58 10.52 -10.64
CA ASP A 81 -17.37 11.05 -9.52
C ASP A 81 -16.62 11.01 -8.17
N PHE A 82 -15.33 10.68 -8.17
CA PHE A 82 -14.48 10.68 -6.97
C PHE A 82 -14.25 12.12 -6.45
N PRO A 83 -14.19 12.32 -5.12
CA PRO A 83 -13.99 13.65 -4.55
C PRO A 83 -12.68 14.27 -5.04
N ASP A 84 -12.78 15.54 -5.44
CA ASP A 84 -11.67 16.35 -5.95
C ASP A 84 -10.89 15.71 -7.13
N TYR A 85 -11.56 14.89 -7.96
CA TYR A 85 -10.93 14.24 -9.11
C TYR A 85 -10.28 15.22 -10.12
N ASP A 86 -10.85 16.42 -10.26
CA ASP A 86 -10.38 17.46 -11.19
C ASP A 86 -9.26 18.36 -10.63
N ILE A 87 -8.64 18.02 -9.48
CA ILE A 87 -7.44 18.71 -9.00
C ILE A 87 -6.43 18.88 -10.15
N GLN A 88 -5.82 20.05 -10.25
CA GLN A 88 -4.95 20.44 -11.37
C GLN A 88 -3.91 19.36 -11.69
N ARG A 89 -3.85 18.94 -12.96
CA ARG A 89 -2.93 17.91 -13.47
C ARG A 89 -1.44 18.30 -13.39
N ASP A 90 -1.14 19.51 -12.92
CA ASP A 90 0.21 20.08 -12.91
C ASP A 90 1.03 19.72 -11.66
N ASN A 91 0.41 19.12 -10.64
CA ASN A 91 1.12 18.63 -9.44
C ASN A 91 1.88 17.33 -9.73
N ALA A 92 2.97 17.08 -8.99
CA ALA A 92 3.63 15.79 -9.01
C ALA A 92 2.65 14.67 -8.59
N THR A 93 2.72 13.51 -9.24
CA THR A 93 1.71 12.44 -9.08
C THR A 93 1.54 12.01 -7.62
N ASN A 94 2.62 11.96 -6.84
CA ASN A 94 2.58 11.64 -5.41
C ASN A 94 1.77 12.65 -4.59
N GLU A 95 1.92 13.95 -4.88
CA GLU A 95 1.19 15.01 -4.17
C GLU A 95 -0.31 14.94 -4.47
N ARG A 96 -0.65 14.59 -5.72
CA ARG A 96 -2.03 14.39 -6.15
C ARG A 96 -2.69 13.22 -5.43
N VAL A 97 -1.99 12.09 -5.26
CA VAL A 97 -2.52 10.94 -4.50
C VAL A 97 -2.86 11.34 -3.06
N VAL A 98 -1.94 12.02 -2.38
CA VAL A 98 -2.15 12.49 -0.99
C VAL A 98 -3.35 13.42 -0.90
N GLN A 99 -3.54 14.32 -1.87
CA GLN A 99 -4.70 15.21 -1.90
C GLN A 99 -6.01 14.44 -2.11
N LEU A 100 -6.04 13.47 -3.03
CA LEU A 100 -7.21 12.62 -3.24
C LEU A 100 -7.53 11.76 -2.02
N GLU A 101 -6.53 11.22 -1.35
CA GLU A 101 -6.72 10.50 -0.08
C GLU A 101 -7.31 11.40 0.99
N GLN A 102 -6.83 12.65 1.11
CA GLN A 102 -7.40 13.60 2.05
C GLN A 102 -8.85 13.97 1.71
N ALA A 103 -9.15 14.20 0.43
CA ALA A 103 -10.50 14.47 -0.05
C ALA A 103 -11.43 13.28 0.22
N PHE A 104 -10.93 12.06 0.01
CA PHE A 104 -11.65 10.83 0.30
C PHE A 104 -11.92 10.65 1.80
N ALA A 105 -10.92 10.85 2.66
CA ALA A 105 -11.09 10.79 4.11
C ALA A 105 -12.14 11.81 4.59
N ASN A 106 -12.06 13.04 4.10
CA ASN A 106 -12.97 14.12 4.46
C ASN A 106 -14.42 13.82 4.04
N ASP A 107 -14.61 13.30 2.82
CA ASP A 107 -15.94 13.01 2.30
C ASP A 107 -16.61 11.79 2.97
N ILE A 108 -15.81 10.80 3.40
CA ILE A 108 -16.29 9.66 4.23
C ILE A 108 -16.62 10.12 5.66
N GLY A 109 -15.77 10.97 6.24
CA GLY A 109 -16.00 11.61 7.54
C GLY A 109 -16.13 10.63 8.72
N GLN A 110 -15.47 9.47 8.65
CA GLN A 110 -15.42 8.49 9.74
C GLN A 110 -14.04 8.51 10.39
N THR A 111 -13.97 8.56 11.73
CA THR A 111 -12.72 8.70 12.48
C THR A 111 -11.83 7.45 12.43
N ASN A 112 -12.41 6.30 12.12
CA ASN A 112 -11.73 5.02 11.97
C ASN A 112 -11.42 4.68 10.50
N PHE A 113 -11.58 5.64 9.57
CA PHE A 113 -11.25 5.44 8.16
C PHE A 113 -9.91 6.09 7.81
N ILE A 114 -9.03 5.31 7.19
CA ILE A 114 -7.71 5.75 6.70
C ILE A 114 -7.59 5.29 5.24
N PRO A 115 -7.81 6.17 4.24
CA PRO A 115 -7.73 5.78 2.84
C PRO A 115 -6.29 5.42 2.45
N ASN A 116 -6.16 4.52 1.49
CA ASN A 116 -4.90 4.16 0.84
C ASN A 116 -5.18 3.83 -0.64
N LEU A 117 -4.58 4.62 -1.53
CA LEU A 117 -4.66 4.46 -2.98
C LEU A 117 -3.35 3.86 -3.51
N LEU A 118 -3.46 2.84 -4.34
CA LEU A 118 -2.32 2.22 -5.00
C LEU A 118 -1.92 3.06 -6.20
N LEU A 119 -0.85 3.85 -6.04
CA LEU A 119 -0.28 4.66 -7.12
C LEU A 119 0.48 3.82 -8.16
N HIS A 120 1.19 2.79 -7.72
CA HIS A 120 1.97 1.93 -8.60
C HIS A 120 1.19 0.65 -8.91
N GLU A 121 1.38 0.14 -10.13
CA GLU A 121 0.84 -1.15 -10.56
C GLU A 121 1.15 -2.22 -9.51
N PHE A 122 0.18 -3.11 -9.23
CA PHE A 122 0.35 -4.18 -8.25
C PHE A 122 1.60 -5.03 -8.51
N GLU A 123 1.95 -5.22 -9.78
CA GLU A 123 3.16 -5.93 -10.23
C GLU A 123 4.45 -5.27 -9.74
N ALA A 124 4.47 -3.97 -9.44
CA ALA A 124 5.62 -3.27 -8.85
C ALA A 124 6.02 -3.87 -7.48
N LEU A 125 5.05 -4.42 -6.73
CA LEU A 125 5.33 -5.11 -5.46
C LEU A 125 6.20 -6.36 -5.66
N LEU A 126 6.13 -7.00 -6.83
CA LEU A 126 6.95 -8.16 -7.19
C LEU A 126 8.44 -7.78 -7.25
N PHE A 127 8.76 -6.50 -7.51
CA PHE A 127 10.14 -6.02 -7.60
C PHE A 127 10.71 -5.53 -6.26
N CYS A 128 9.94 -5.58 -5.17
CA CYS A 128 10.45 -5.19 -3.85
C CYS A 128 11.45 -6.22 -3.30
N GLN A 129 11.30 -7.50 -3.66
CA GLN A 129 12.21 -8.57 -3.27
C GLN A 129 12.24 -9.67 -4.35
N PRO A 130 12.86 -9.41 -5.52
CA PRO A 130 12.88 -10.34 -6.64
C PRO A 130 13.52 -11.68 -6.29
N GLU A 131 14.38 -11.73 -5.26
CA GLU A 131 15.02 -12.97 -4.80
C GLU A 131 14.01 -14.00 -4.29
N LYS A 132 12.83 -13.58 -3.80
CA LYS A 132 11.77 -14.51 -3.34
C LYS A 132 11.16 -15.35 -4.46
N PHE A 133 11.33 -14.95 -5.72
CA PHE A 133 10.90 -15.77 -6.85
C PHE A 133 11.76 -17.02 -7.04
N ALA A 134 12.98 -17.05 -6.49
CA ALA A 134 13.84 -18.23 -6.57
C ALA A 134 13.24 -19.44 -5.85
N ASP A 135 12.31 -19.21 -4.91
CA ASP A 135 11.60 -20.26 -4.20
C ASP A 135 10.49 -20.90 -5.06
N TRP A 136 10.09 -20.26 -6.16
CA TRP A 136 8.97 -20.65 -7.02
C TRP A 136 9.35 -20.92 -8.48
N LEU A 137 10.54 -20.50 -8.92
CA LEU A 137 11.03 -20.73 -10.29
C LEU A 137 12.02 -21.88 -10.32
N ASP A 138 11.80 -22.83 -11.23
CA ASP A 138 12.74 -23.94 -11.48
C ASP A 138 14.06 -23.45 -12.11
N ASP A 139 14.05 -22.27 -12.74
CA ASP A 139 15.22 -21.62 -13.36
C ASP A 139 15.36 -20.17 -12.87
N ASN A 140 16.49 -19.87 -12.23
CA ASN A 140 16.79 -18.57 -11.62
C ASN A 140 17.40 -17.56 -12.60
N ALA A 141 17.59 -17.93 -13.88
CA ALA A 141 18.10 -17.04 -14.91
C ALA A 141 17.37 -15.66 -15.00
N PRO A 142 16.03 -15.56 -14.86
CA PRO A 142 15.32 -14.27 -14.93
C PRO A 142 15.70 -13.30 -13.79
N ILE A 143 15.94 -13.83 -12.60
CA ILE A 143 16.24 -13.05 -11.38
C ILE A 143 17.61 -12.38 -11.50
N SER A 144 18.59 -13.09 -12.07
CA SER A 144 19.96 -12.59 -12.27
C SER A 144 20.03 -11.43 -13.29
N ALA A 145 19.18 -11.45 -14.31
CA ALA A 145 19.10 -10.36 -15.30
C ALA A 145 18.47 -9.09 -14.70
N GLN A 146 17.51 -9.22 -13.78
CA GLN A 146 16.81 -8.09 -13.17
C GLN A 146 17.65 -7.33 -12.14
N ASN A 147 18.46 -8.02 -11.32
CA ASN A 147 19.33 -7.37 -10.33
C ASN A 147 20.42 -6.47 -10.94
N SER A 148 20.68 -6.62 -12.24
CA SER A 148 21.60 -5.76 -13.01
C SER A 148 20.97 -4.43 -13.42
N GLN A 149 19.64 -4.34 -13.42
CA GLN A 149 18.86 -3.18 -13.91
C GLN A 149 18.32 -2.30 -12.76
N CYS A 150 18.25 -2.81 -11.53
CA CYS A 150 17.72 -2.10 -10.37
C CYS A 150 18.88 -1.48 -9.55
N PRO A 151 18.92 -0.16 -9.29
CA PRO A 151 20.02 0.46 -8.54
C PRO A 151 20.08 0.03 -7.07
N TYR A 152 19.00 -0.54 -6.53
CA TYR A 152 18.87 -0.94 -5.12
C TYR A 152 18.08 -2.25 -4.96
N PRO A 153 18.63 -3.40 -5.37
CA PRO A 153 17.99 -4.69 -5.11
C PRO A 153 17.87 -4.92 -3.60
N GLY A 154 16.67 -5.27 -3.12
CA GLY A 154 16.40 -5.62 -1.73
C GLY A 154 16.19 -4.47 -0.74
N SER A 155 16.11 -3.22 -1.20
CA SER A 155 15.68 -2.09 -0.35
C SER A 155 14.16 -1.97 -0.40
N PRO A 156 13.43 -1.90 0.74
CA PRO A 156 12.02 -1.54 0.69
C PRO A 156 11.88 -0.19 -0.03
N PRO A 157 10.81 0.02 -0.82
CA PRO A 157 10.54 1.34 -1.39
C PRO A 157 10.56 2.34 -0.23
N VAL A 158 11.32 3.42 -0.39
CA VAL A 158 11.49 4.43 0.65
C VAL A 158 10.10 4.79 1.16
N PRO A 159 9.79 4.61 2.45
CA PRO A 159 8.48 4.99 2.95
C PRO A 159 8.31 6.46 2.62
N VAL A 160 7.27 6.80 1.85
CA VAL A 160 6.85 8.19 1.69
C VAL A 160 6.59 8.65 3.11
N SER A 161 7.44 9.55 3.61
CA SER A 161 7.27 10.15 4.91
C SER A 161 5.94 10.88 4.89
N VAL A 162 4.91 10.26 5.45
CA VAL A 162 3.64 10.91 5.73
C VAL A 162 3.95 11.98 6.77
N SER A 163 4.17 13.21 6.30
CA SER A 163 4.27 14.35 7.18
C SER A 163 2.90 14.59 7.79
N VAL A 164 2.69 14.08 9.00
CA VAL A 164 1.57 14.50 9.85
C VAL A 164 1.78 15.99 10.13
N PRO A 165 0.84 16.88 9.76
CA PRO A 165 0.99 18.31 10.03
C PRO A 165 1.08 18.53 11.55
N GLY A 166 2.23 19.02 12.03
CA GLY A 166 2.39 19.48 13.42
C GLY A 166 3.39 18.73 14.31
N GLN A 167 4.12 17.72 13.80
CA GLN A 167 5.25 17.15 14.54
C GLN A 167 6.54 17.21 13.71
N LEU A 168 7.44 18.13 14.09
CA LEU A 168 8.82 18.14 13.60
C LEU A 168 9.53 16.91 14.19
N ILE A 169 9.50 15.78 13.48
CA ILE A 169 10.40 14.67 13.76
C ILE A 169 11.69 14.97 12.97
N THR A 170 12.69 15.49 13.66
CA THR A 170 14.03 15.60 13.09
C THR A 170 14.57 14.20 12.81
N PRO A 171 15.18 13.95 11.65
CA PRO A 171 15.86 12.68 11.40
C PRO A 171 16.95 12.50 12.46
N ARG A 172 16.94 11.38 13.20
CA ARG A 172 18.13 10.97 13.94
C ARG A 172 19.24 10.79 12.90
N GLN A 173 20.35 11.50 13.11
CA GLN A 173 21.57 11.28 12.35
C GLN A 173 21.95 9.79 12.41
N ASN A 174 22.26 9.22 11.26
CA ASN A 174 22.83 7.87 11.12
C ASN A 174 23.94 7.65 12.17
N PRO A 175 23.96 6.54 12.92
CA PRO A 175 25.20 6.09 13.49
C PRO A 175 26.12 5.61 12.36
N GLU A 176 27.35 6.13 12.33
CA GLU A 176 28.40 5.71 11.40
C GLU A 176 28.65 4.19 11.43
N PRO A 177 29.12 3.58 10.32
CA PRO A 177 29.49 2.18 10.31
C PRO A 177 30.80 1.98 11.08
N ALA A 178 30.72 1.38 12.27
CA ALA A 178 31.87 0.82 12.95
C ALA A 178 32.30 -0.47 12.25
N PHE A 179 33.22 -0.37 11.28
CA PHE A 179 34.04 -1.50 10.83
C PHE A 179 35.51 -1.12 11.03
N SER A 180 36.06 -1.55 12.16
CA SER A 180 37.48 -1.41 12.51
C SER A 180 38.14 -2.78 12.47
N GLY A 181 39.20 -2.89 11.66
CA GLY A 181 40.38 -3.71 11.96
C GLY A 181 40.34 -5.21 11.64
N TYR A 182 40.80 -5.58 10.45
CA TYR A 182 41.62 -6.78 10.28
C TYR A 182 42.94 -6.39 9.60
N THR A 183 44.00 -6.29 10.41
CA THR A 183 45.38 -6.23 9.94
C THR A 183 45.83 -7.65 9.59
N ASN A 184 46.25 -7.85 8.34
CA ASN A 184 46.95 -9.07 7.94
C ASN A 184 48.33 -9.11 8.62
N GLY A 185 48.52 -10.07 9.53
CA GLY A 185 49.83 -10.47 10.02
C GLY A 185 50.43 -11.51 9.09
N SER A 186 51.60 -11.18 8.58
CA SER A 186 52.56 -12.09 7.94
C SER A 186 53.17 -13.05 8.96
N ASP A 187 53.21 -14.33 8.62
CA ASP A 187 54.34 -15.26 8.84
C ASP A 187 54.21 -16.44 7.85
#